data_AF-A0A533UCQ3-F1
#
_entry.id   AF-A0A533UCQ3-F1
#
_cell.length_a   1.000
_cell.length_b   1.000
_cell.length_c   1.000
_cell.angle_alpha   90.00
_cell.angle_beta   90.00
_cell.angle_gamma   90.00
#
_symmetry.space_group_name_H-M   'P 1'
#
loop_
_entity.id
_entity.type
_entity.pdbx_description
1 polymer ?
#
loop_
_entity_poly.entity_id
_entity_poly.type
_entity_poly.pdbx_seq_one_letter_code
_entity_poly.pdbx_strand_id
1 'polypeptide(L)'
;MLLPSEIESKLLIPAVRAILSKELVSGKGLKEEEVARLLGITQAAVSNYLRGTRGDNELISKLISQYEIMGMIKEISDDLSTNRAYTAKTLSKFIALCNYMRYSLIICDAHHSLESNIDEKVCEQCKVILTGAEQ
;
A
#
# COMPACT_ATOMS: atom_id res chain seq x y z
N MET A 1 -9.97 -15.36 11.49
CA MET A 1 -10.48 -14.78 10.23
C MET A 1 -10.15 -13.30 10.23
N LEU A 2 -9.29 -12.86 9.32
CA LEU A 2 -9.02 -11.44 9.09
C LEU A 2 -9.90 -10.92 7.96
N LEU A 3 -10.57 -9.78 8.19
CA LEU A 3 -11.30 -9.08 7.13
C LEU A 3 -10.33 -8.40 6.15
N PRO A 4 -10.71 -8.17 4.87
CA PRO A 4 -9.90 -7.44 3.91
C PRO A 4 -9.36 -6.09 4.43
N SER A 5 -10.19 -5.33 5.14
CA SER A 5 -9.79 -4.06 5.75
C SER A 5 -8.72 -4.22 6.85
N GLU A 6 -8.75 -5.32 7.60
CA GLU A 6 -7.72 -5.63 8.59
C GLU A 6 -6.39 -5.99 7.91
N ILE A 7 -6.43 -6.78 6.84
CA ILE A 7 -5.25 -7.16 6.04
C ILE A 7 -4.60 -5.90 5.44
N GLU A 8 -5.41 -4.99 4.90
CA GLU A 8 -4.91 -3.72 4.39
C GLU A 8 -4.23 -2.88 5.46
N SER A 9 -4.87 -2.73 6.62
CA SER A 9 -4.34 -1.92 7.71
C SER A 9 -3.04 -2.49 8.28
N LYS A 10 -2.92 -3.83 8.33
CA LYS A 10 -1.78 -4.54 8.91
C LYS A 10 -0.61 -4.71 7.94
N LEU A 11 -0.88 -4.89 6.64
CA LEU A 11 0.14 -5.22 5.65
C LEU A 11 0.21 -4.26 4.46
N LEU A 12 -0.88 -4.12 3.68
CA LEU A 12 -0.80 -3.39 2.41
C LEU A 12 -0.50 -1.90 2.61
N ILE A 13 -1.19 -1.23 3.55
CA ILE A 13 -0.97 0.20 3.82
C ILE A 13 0.46 0.45 4.34
N PRO A 14 0.98 -0.33 5.32
CA PRO A 14 2.38 -0.25 5.69
C PRO A 14 3.36 -0.48 4.54
N ALA A 15 3.12 -1.47 3.67
CA ALA A 15 3.97 -1.75 2.52
C ALA A 15 3.99 -0.59 1.51
N VAL A 16 2.81 -0.07 1.14
CA VAL A 16 2.67 1.11 0.26
C VAL A 16 3.37 2.34 0.86
N ARG A 17 3.18 2.59 2.17
CA ARG A 17 3.86 3.69 2.87
C ARG A 17 5.37 3.51 2.88
N ALA A 18 5.87 2.28 2.96
CA ALA A 18 7.30 2.01 2.91
C ALA A 18 7.90 2.36 1.54
N ILE A 19 7.23 1.92 0.48
CA ILE A 19 7.64 2.21 -0.90
C ILE A 19 7.58 3.72 -1.16
N LEU A 20 6.48 4.38 -0.81
CA LEU A 20 6.35 5.84 -0.97
C LEU A 20 7.39 6.61 -0.17
N SER A 21 7.72 6.18 1.05
CA SER A 21 8.75 6.82 1.85
C SER A 21 10.10 6.76 1.14
N LYS A 22 10.46 5.60 0.57
CA LYS A 22 11.69 5.44 -0.23
C LYS A 22 11.66 6.28 -1.50
N GLU A 23 10.55 6.27 -2.25
CA GLU A 23 10.41 7.08 -3.47
C GLU A 23 10.54 8.58 -3.19
N LEU A 24 9.89 9.08 -2.13
CA LEU A 24 9.92 10.51 -1.80
C LEU A 24 11.29 10.96 -1.27
N VAL A 25 11.98 10.14 -0.49
CA VAL A 25 13.32 10.48 0.04
C VAL A 25 14.40 10.26 -1.01
N SER A 26 14.53 9.04 -1.52
CA SER A 26 15.62 8.68 -2.45
C SER A 26 15.35 9.12 -3.87
N GLY A 27 14.10 9.05 -4.34
CA GLY A 27 13.72 9.41 -5.71
C GLY A 27 13.42 10.90 -5.91
N LYS A 28 12.89 11.59 -4.88
CA LYS A 28 12.53 13.02 -4.95
C LYS A 28 13.37 13.94 -4.07
N GLY A 29 14.30 13.41 -3.28
CA GLY A 29 15.23 14.19 -2.47
C GLY A 29 14.60 14.90 -1.27
N LEU A 30 13.42 14.47 -0.80
CA LEU A 30 12.76 15.06 0.36
C LEU A 30 13.39 14.62 1.68
N LYS A 31 13.33 15.49 2.70
CA LYS A 31 13.71 15.12 4.07
C LYS A 31 12.62 14.25 4.71
N GLU A 32 13.01 13.37 5.63
CA GLU A 32 12.07 12.49 6.34
C GLU A 32 10.93 13.26 7.04
N GLU A 33 11.21 14.44 7.60
CA GLU A 33 10.21 15.31 8.24
C GLU A 33 9.16 15.82 7.24
N GLU A 34 9.58 16.16 6.02
CA GLU A 34 8.67 16.58 4.96
C GLU A 34 7.80 15.40 4.52
N VAL A 35 8.40 14.22 4.33
CA VAL A 35 7.67 13.00 4.00
C VAL A 35 6.66 12.63 5.09
N ALA A 36 7.04 12.75 6.36
CA ALA A 36 6.16 12.51 7.50
C ALA A 36 4.92 13.40 7.45
N ARG A 37 5.12 14.71 7.21
CA ARG A 37 4.03 15.68 7.03
C ARG A 37 3.14 15.34 5.84
N LEU A 38 3.73 14.96 4.70
CA LEU A 38 2.98 14.62 3.48
C LEU A 38 2.15 13.35 3.61
N LEU A 39 2.65 12.35 4.34
CA LEU A 39 1.98 11.06 4.53
C LEU A 39 1.10 11.00 5.78
N GLY A 40 1.08 12.05 6.60
CA GLY A 40 0.31 12.12 7.85
C GLY A 40 0.76 11.08 8.89
N ILE A 41 2.07 10.82 8.98
CA ILE A 41 2.67 9.86 9.91
C ILE A 41 3.83 10.53 10.67
N THR A 42 4.40 9.84 11.66
CA THR A 42 5.57 10.34 12.38
C THR A 42 6.84 10.20 11.55
N GLN A 43 7.81 11.08 11.77
CA GLN A 43 9.15 10.94 11.18
C GLN A 43 9.80 9.59 11.56
N ALA A 44 9.62 9.16 12.81
CA ALA A 44 10.09 7.83 13.26
C ALA A 44 9.48 6.68 12.42
N ALA A 45 8.22 6.80 11.98
CA ALA A 45 7.63 5.82 11.08
C ALA A 45 8.31 5.83 9.70
N VAL A 46 8.61 7.02 9.14
CA VAL A 46 9.38 7.16 7.89
C VAL A 46 10.76 6.51 8.03
N SER A 47 11.51 6.85 9.08
CA SER A 47 12.83 6.28 9.35
C SER A 47 12.80 4.74 9.43
N ASN A 48 11.80 4.18 10.13
CA ASN A 48 11.61 2.73 10.23
C ASN A 48 11.27 2.08 8.89
N TYR A 49 10.51 2.75 8.02
CA TYR A 49 10.25 2.28 6.66
C TYR A 49 11.51 2.28 5.79
N LEU A 50 12.32 3.34 5.86
CA LEU A 50 13.56 3.45 5.09
C LEU A 50 14.57 2.38 5.50
N ARG A 51 14.70 2.12 6.81
CA ARG A 51 15.53 1.04 7.37
C ARG A 51 15.00 -0.37 7.11
N GLY A 52 13.78 -0.51 6.58
CA GLY A 52 13.16 -1.82 6.35
C GLY A 52 12.78 -2.57 7.62
N THR A 53 12.66 -1.86 8.75
CA THR A 53 12.23 -2.45 10.04
C THR A 53 10.73 -2.33 10.27
N ARG A 54 9.98 -1.82 9.29
CA ARG A 54 8.52 -1.72 9.31
C ARG A 54 7.97 -2.02 7.92
N GLY A 55 6.87 -2.77 7.90
CA GLY A 55 6.31 -3.34 6.67
C GLY A 55 6.91 -4.71 6.38
N ASP A 56 6.16 -5.54 5.67
CA ASP A 56 6.60 -6.87 5.27
C ASP A 56 7.50 -6.76 4.02
N ASN A 57 8.77 -7.15 4.16
CA ASN A 57 9.77 -6.96 3.10
C ASN A 57 9.53 -7.85 1.87
N GLU A 58 8.90 -9.01 2.04
CA GLU A 58 8.55 -9.90 0.94
C GLU A 58 7.41 -9.30 0.11
N LEU A 59 6.35 -8.85 0.78
CA LEU A 59 5.23 -8.15 0.16
C LEU A 59 5.69 -6.84 -0.50
N ILE A 60 6.55 -6.06 0.14
CA ILE A 60 7.13 -4.85 -0.46
C ILE A 60 7.86 -5.20 -1.77
N SER A 61 8.70 -6.24 -1.76
CA SER A 61 9.43 -6.68 -2.95
C SER A 61 8.48 -7.13 -4.07
N LYS A 62 7.40 -7.82 -3.71
CA LYS A 62 6.35 -8.23 -4.64
C LYS A 62 5.61 -7.03 -5.24
N LEU A 63 5.24 -6.03 -4.44
CA LEU A 63 4.56 -4.84 -4.93
C LEU A 63 5.46 -4.02 -5.88
N ILE A 64 6.76 -3.93 -5.57
CA ILE A 64 7.74 -3.24 -6.43
C ILE A 64 7.89 -3.94 -7.80
N SER A 65 7.71 -5.26 -7.87
CA SER A 65 7.79 -5.99 -9.15
C SER A 65 6.53 -5.87 -10.01
N GLN A 66 5.42 -5.36 -9.48
CA GLN A 66 4.19 -5.12 -10.24
C GLN A 66 4.25 -3.76 -10.94
N TYR A 67 4.23 -3.78 -12.27
CA TYR A 67 4.35 -2.58 -13.11
C TYR A 67 3.24 -1.56 -12.82
N GLU A 68 1.98 -2.01 -12.77
CA GLU A 68 0.81 -1.18 -12.53
C GLU A 68 0.83 -0.54 -11.15
N ILE A 69 1.16 -1.31 -10.10
CA ILE A 69 1.30 -0.81 -8.72
C ILE A 69 2.36 0.29 -8.66
N MET A 70 3.54 0.05 -9.24
CA MET A 70 4.61 1.04 -9.25
C MET A 70 4.26 2.28 -10.08
N GLY A 71 3.51 2.13 -11.18
CA GLY A 71 2.96 3.26 -11.92
C GLY A 71 2.07 4.14 -11.04
N MET A 72 1.11 3.54 -10.34
CA MET A 72 0.21 4.26 -9.42
C MET A 72 0.96 4.91 -8.24
N ILE A 73 1.95 4.22 -7.68
CA ILE A 73 2.79 4.77 -6.59
C ILE A 73 3.60 5.98 -7.07
N LYS A 74 4.18 5.93 -8.28
CA LYS A 74 4.91 7.06 -8.86
C LYS A 74 4.00 8.25 -9.10
N GLU A 75 2.79 8.01 -9.61
CA GLU A 75 1.80 9.07 -9.77
C GLU A 75 1.41 9.75 -8.43
N ILE A 76 1.36 8.99 -7.34
CA ILE A 76 1.11 9.52 -6.00
C ILE A 76 2.33 10.31 -5.51
N SER A 77 3.54 9.78 -5.69
CA SER A 77 4.77 10.44 -5.24
C SER A 77 5.07 11.73 -6.01
N ASP A 78 4.75 11.78 -7.31
CA ASP A 78 4.82 12.96 -8.16
C ASP A 78 3.85 14.05 -7.69
N ASP A 79 2.59 13.70 -7.41
CA ASP A 79 1.61 14.66 -6.90
C ASP A 79 2.00 15.21 -5.52
N LEU A 80 2.45 14.34 -4.61
CA LEU A 80 2.89 14.74 -3.26
C LEU A 80 4.12 15.65 -3.31
N SER A 81 5.10 15.29 -4.15
CA SER A 81 6.33 16.08 -4.27
C SER A 81 6.08 17.40 -4.99
N THR A 82 5.26 17.44 -6.04
CA THR A 82 4.98 18.67 -6.79
C THR A 82 4.15 19.66 -5.97
N ASN A 83 3.05 19.19 -5.35
CA ASN A 83 2.14 20.07 -4.62
C ASN A 83 2.62 20.38 -3.18
N ARG A 84 3.60 19.61 -2.67
CA ARG A 84 4.08 19.67 -1.28
C ARG A 84 2.96 19.59 -0.23
N ALA A 85 1.87 18.90 -0.58
CA ALA A 85 0.67 18.73 0.24
C ALA A 85 -0.06 17.41 -0.07
N TYR A 86 -0.74 16.87 0.94
CA TYR A 86 -1.75 15.82 0.76
C TYR A 86 -3.07 16.47 0.33
N THR A 87 -3.58 16.10 -0.83
CA THR A 87 -4.77 16.72 -1.44
C THR A 87 -5.88 15.71 -1.70
N ALA A 88 -7.08 16.19 -2.05
CA ALA A 88 -8.18 15.33 -2.50
C ALA A 88 -7.79 14.45 -3.71
N LYS A 89 -6.95 14.97 -4.61
CA LYS A 89 -6.41 14.22 -5.76
C LYS A 89 -5.47 13.10 -5.30
N THR A 90 -4.61 13.38 -4.34
CA THR A 90 -3.72 12.34 -3.78
C THR A 90 -4.52 11.27 -3.05
N LEU A 91 -5.53 11.68 -2.25
CA LEU A 91 -6.44 10.76 -1.57
C LEU A 91 -7.14 9.82 -2.56
N SER A 92 -7.70 10.35 -3.66
CA SER A 92 -8.38 9.50 -4.64
C SER A 92 -7.44 8.49 -5.29
N LYS A 93 -6.18 8.87 -5.56
CA LYS A 93 -5.15 7.94 -6.05
C LYS A 93 -4.78 6.85 -5.05
N PHE A 94 -4.66 7.18 -3.76
CA PHE A 94 -4.46 6.18 -2.71
C PHE A 94 -5.62 5.19 -2.65
N ILE A 95 -6.86 5.68 -2.71
CA ILE A 95 -8.06 4.82 -2.72
C ILE A 95 -8.04 3.94 -3.97
N ALA A 96 -7.71 4.50 -5.14
CA ALA A 96 -7.59 3.73 -6.38
C ALA A 96 -6.53 2.63 -6.27
N LEU A 97 -5.38 2.90 -5.67
CA LEU A 97 -4.32 1.91 -5.44
C LEU A 97 -4.80 0.78 -4.50
N CYS A 98 -5.48 1.11 -3.41
CA CYS A 98 -6.06 0.10 -2.52
C CYS A 98 -7.11 -0.75 -3.26
N ASN A 99 -7.97 -0.12 -4.05
CA ASN A 99 -8.95 -0.84 -4.87
C ASN A 99 -8.28 -1.75 -5.89
N TYR A 100 -7.22 -1.27 -6.56
CA TYR A 100 -6.43 -2.08 -7.48
C TYR A 100 -5.92 -3.34 -6.80
N MET A 101 -5.28 -3.22 -5.63
CA MET A 101 -4.79 -4.39 -4.89
C MET A 101 -5.89 -5.35 -4.45
N ARG A 102 -7.12 -4.86 -4.24
CA ARG A 102 -8.30 -5.70 -3.94
C ARG A 102 -8.75 -6.50 -5.15
N TYR A 103 -9.09 -5.85 -6.27
CA TYR A 103 -9.69 -6.55 -7.41
C TYR A 103 -8.65 -7.36 -8.22
N SER A 104 -7.37 -6.99 -8.17
CA SER A 104 -6.28 -7.79 -8.73
C SER A 104 -5.87 -8.97 -7.83
N LEU A 105 -6.54 -9.14 -6.69
CA LEU A 105 -6.32 -10.20 -5.70
C LEU A 105 -4.92 -10.23 -5.08
N ILE A 106 -4.11 -9.18 -5.24
CA ILE A 106 -2.83 -9.00 -4.52
C ILE A 106 -3.05 -9.05 -3.00
N ILE A 107 -4.21 -8.57 -2.53
CA ILE A 107 -4.60 -8.69 -1.12
C ILE A 107 -4.67 -10.14 -0.61
N CYS A 108 -4.99 -11.12 -1.46
CA CYS A 108 -5.06 -12.53 -1.07
C CYS A 108 -3.68 -13.08 -0.72
N ASP A 109 -2.63 -12.64 -1.40
CA ASP A 109 -1.25 -13.04 -1.05
C ASP A 109 -0.87 -12.54 0.35
N ALA A 110 -1.20 -11.29 0.65
CA ALA A 110 -1.00 -10.71 1.97
C ALA A 110 -1.89 -11.37 3.04
N HIS A 111 -3.08 -11.83 2.66
CA HIS A 111 -3.95 -12.58 3.57
C HIS A 111 -3.35 -13.93 3.92
N HIS A 112 -2.97 -14.72 2.91
CA HIS A 112 -2.46 -16.08 3.12
C HIS A 112 -1.12 -16.11 3.86
N SER A 113 -0.35 -15.01 3.85
CA SER A 113 0.85 -14.89 4.69
C SER A 113 0.54 -14.68 6.18
N LEU A 114 -0.64 -14.12 6.52
CA LEU A 114 -1.10 -13.94 7.90
C LEU A 114 -1.99 -15.09 8.40
N GLU A 115 -2.80 -15.66 7.51
CA GLU A 115 -3.82 -16.66 7.81
C GLU A 115 -3.83 -17.73 6.70
N SER A 116 -2.93 -18.72 6.84
CA SER A 116 -2.76 -19.78 5.84
C SER A 116 -3.86 -20.85 5.85
N ASN A 117 -4.65 -20.93 6.93
CA ASN A 117 -5.67 -21.97 7.14
C ASN A 117 -7.11 -21.44 6.99
N ILE A 118 -7.32 -20.43 6.15
CA ILE A 118 -8.67 -19.94 5.85
C ILE A 118 -9.48 -21.00 5.09
N ASP A 119 -10.76 -21.13 5.43
CA ASP A 119 -11.69 -22.00 4.71
C ASP A 119 -11.81 -21.59 3.22
N GLU A 120 -11.70 -22.58 2.33
CA GLU A 120 -11.68 -22.35 0.89
C GLU A 120 -12.97 -21.70 0.37
N LYS A 121 -14.14 -22.10 0.90
CA LYS A 121 -15.43 -21.53 0.48
C LYS A 121 -15.55 -20.08 0.92
N VAL A 122 -15.05 -19.74 2.11
CA VAL A 122 -14.96 -18.36 2.58
C VAL A 122 -14.03 -17.53 1.67
N CYS A 123 -12.87 -18.09 1.31
CA CYS A 123 -11.92 -17.41 0.42
C CYS A 123 -12.51 -17.15 -0.97
N GLU A 124 -13.19 -18.13 -1.56
CA GLU A 124 -13.87 -17.97 -2.86
C GLU A 124 -14.97 -16.92 -2.82
N GLN A 125 -15.83 -16.92 -1.78
CA GLN A 125 -16.86 -15.88 -1.64
C GLN A 125 -16.23 -14.49 -1.49
N CYS A 126 -15.12 -14.36 -0.76
CA CYS A 126 -14.39 -13.11 -0.64
C CYS A 126 -13.88 -12.60 -1.99
N LYS A 127 -13.28 -13.49 -2.81
CA LYS A 127 -12.78 -13.13 -4.16
C LYS A 127 -13.89 -12.58 -5.07
N VAL A 128 -15.07 -13.19 -5.04
CA VAL A 128 -16.25 -12.73 -5.79
C VAL A 128 -16.63 -11.31 -5.39
N ILE A 129 -16.69 -11.04 -4.09
CA ILE A 129 -17.02 -9.70 -3.55
C ILE A 129 -15.94 -8.67 -3.93
N LEU A 130 -14.65 -9.02 -3.82
CA LEU A 130 -13.54 -8.10 -4.11
C LEU A 130 -13.43 -7.72 -5.59
N THR A 131 -13.77 -8.65 -6.49
CA THR A 131 -13.68 -8.44 -7.95
C THR A 131 -14.93 -7.78 -8.54
N GLY A 132 -16.01 -7.64 -7.76
CA GLY A 132 -17.26 -7.05 -8.23
C GLY A 132 -18.01 -7.94 -9.23
N ALA A 133 -17.75 -9.25 -9.23
CA ALA A 133 -18.38 -10.19 -10.16
C ALA A 133 -19.89 -10.42 -9.91
N GLU A 134 -20.48 -9.75 -8.91
CA GLU A 134 -21.91 -9.77 -8.57
C GLU A 134 -22.59 -8.39 -8.70
N GLN A 135 -22.10 -7.49 -9.57
CA GLN A 135 -22.78 -6.21 -9.90
C GLN A 135 -23.21 -6.15 -11.36
#